data_AF-A0A9N8KNJ5-F1
#
_entry.id   AF-A0A9N8KNJ5-F1
#
_cell.length_a   1.000
_cell.length_b   1.000
_cell.length_c   1.000
_cell.angle_alpha   90.00
_cell.angle_beta   90.00
_cell.angle_gamma   90.00
#
_symmetry.space_group_name_H-M   'P 1'
#
loop_
_entity.id
_entity.type
_entity.pdbx_description
1 polymer ?
#
loop_
_entity_poly.entity_id
_entity_poly.type
_entity_poly.pdbx_seq_one_letter_code
_entity_poly.pdbx_strand_id
1 'polypeptide(L)'
;MPDLYEGDAVSLDRPEDFNVMAWGQKGGPQGKGHGPGQVDPIIETVIEEMRLNLGVRKIGSVGYCFGAKYVARFLAKDKRVDVGAMAHPSFVDVDELKAIERPLTIAAAEVDHIFSEEKRHETEKILKEGKRTYQITLYSGVEHGFAVRSDMTKKEVKYAKEAAFIQQVQWFREWLQEE
;
A
#
# COMPACT_ATOMS: atom_id res chain seq x y z
N MET A 1 -5.82 12.58 -3.96
CA MET A 1 -6.02 11.23 -3.38
C MET A 1 -7.47 10.87 -3.61
N PRO A 2 -7.79 9.78 -4.33
CA PRO A 2 -9.17 9.33 -4.48
C PRO A 2 -9.80 9.02 -3.12
N ASP A 3 -11.10 9.24 -3.00
CA ASP A 3 -11.87 8.70 -1.89
C ASP A 3 -12.15 7.22 -2.14
N LEU A 4 -11.30 6.35 -1.59
CA LEU A 4 -11.42 4.90 -1.72
C LEU A 4 -12.58 4.31 -0.92
N TYR A 5 -13.30 5.12 -0.15
CA TYR A 5 -14.29 4.65 0.82
C TYR A 5 -15.70 5.19 0.55
N GLU A 6 -15.90 5.87 -0.59
CA GLU A 6 -17.20 6.41 -0.99
C GLU A 6 -17.85 7.26 0.12
N GLY A 7 -17.06 8.10 0.78
CA GLY A 7 -17.47 8.99 1.87
C GLY A 7 -17.41 8.37 3.27
N ASP A 8 -17.07 7.08 3.40
CA ASP A 8 -17.05 6.34 4.68
C ASP A 8 -15.63 6.17 5.24
N ALA A 9 -14.80 7.21 5.09
CA ALA A 9 -13.46 7.23 5.66
C ALA A 9 -13.52 7.21 7.20
N VAL A 10 -12.68 6.38 7.82
CA VAL A 10 -12.61 6.28 9.29
C VAL A 10 -12.04 7.58 9.89
N SER A 11 -12.77 8.18 10.83
CA SER A 11 -12.30 9.36 11.57
C SER A 11 -11.05 9.07 12.40
N LEU A 12 -10.23 10.11 12.63
CA LEU A 12 -9.10 10.04 13.55
C LEU A 12 -9.57 9.81 15.00
N ASP A 13 -10.68 10.44 15.39
CA ASP A 13 -11.27 10.35 16.73
C ASP A 13 -12.25 9.17 16.86
N ARG A 14 -11.94 8.05 16.19
CA ARG A 14 -12.83 6.88 16.20
C ARG A 14 -12.93 6.27 17.61
N PRO A 15 -14.07 5.62 17.93
CA PRO A 15 -14.26 4.90 19.18
C PRO A 15 -13.17 3.85 19.45
N GLU A 16 -12.85 3.61 20.73
CA GLU A 16 -11.88 2.59 21.14
C GLU A 16 -12.28 1.17 20.69
N ASP A 17 -13.58 0.90 20.59
CA ASP A 17 -14.16 -0.37 20.13
C ASP A 17 -14.31 -0.46 18.60
N PHE A 18 -13.73 0.48 17.83
CA PHE A 18 -13.78 0.47 16.38
C PHE A 18 -13.24 -0.84 15.79
N ASN A 19 -14.10 -1.56 15.08
CA ASN A 19 -13.75 -2.82 14.43
C ASN A 19 -13.44 -2.60 12.94
N VAL A 20 -12.15 -2.54 12.61
CA VAL A 20 -11.65 -2.36 11.24
C VAL A 20 -12.11 -3.47 10.28
N MET A 21 -12.29 -4.70 10.76
CA MET A 21 -12.73 -5.81 9.92
C MET A 21 -14.21 -5.67 9.56
N ALA A 22 -15.05 -5.31 10.53
CA ALA A 22 -16.47 -5.05 10.28
C ALA A 22 -16.67 -3.84 9.36
N TRP A 23 -15.90 -2.76 9.56
CA TRP A 23 -15.90 -1.61 8.66
C TRP A 23 -15.47 -2.01 7.24
N GLY A 24 -14.39 -2.78 7.09
CA GLY A 24 -13.95 -3.27 5.78
C GLY A 24 -14.97 -4.17 5.08
N GLN A 25 -15.79 -4.92 5.82
CA GLN A 25 -16.77 -5.87 5.25
C GLN A 25 -18.16 -5.29 5.03
N LYS A 26 -18.57 -4.32 5.86
CA LYS A 26 -19.95 -3.81 5.93
C LYS A 26 -20.05 -2.29 5.96
N GLY A 27 -18.93 -1.57 5.89
CA GLY A 27 -18.92 -0.13 5.72
C GLY A 27 -19.38 0.30 4.34
N GLY A 28 -19.30 1.60 4.09
CA GLY A 28 -19.62 2.21 2.82
C GLY A 28 -21.11 2.24 2.47
N PRO A 29 -21.46 2.83 1.32
CA PRO A 29 -22.82 2.90 0.85
C PRO A 29 -23.46 1.51 0.73
N GLN A 30 -24.68 1.37 1.25
CA GLN A 30 -25.46 0.13 1.21
C GLN A 30 -24.81 -1.07 1.92
N GLY A 31 -23.78 -0.83 2.76
CA GLY A 31 -23.12 -1.86 3.55
C GLY A 31 -22.34 -2.89 2.74
N LYS A 32 -21.80 -2.48 1.58
CA LYS A 32 -21.04 -3.36 0.68
C LYS A 32 -19.57 -3.57 1.09
N GLY A 33 -19.12 -2.84 2.10
CA GLY A 33 -17.74 -2.85 2.55
C GLY A 33 -16.80 -2.09 1.62
N HIS A 34 -15.51 -2.21 1.91
CA HIS A 34 -14.41 -1.55 1.22
C HIS A 34 -13.52 -2.60 0.54
N GLY A 35 -14.15 -3.56 -0.13
CA GLY A 35 -13.46 -4.64 -0.83
C GLY A 35 -13.03 -4.26 -2.24
N PRO A 36 -12.30 -5.15 -2.94
CA PRO A 36 -11.87 -4.90 -4.32
C PRO A 36 -13.01 -4.55 -5.29
N GLY A 37 -14.21 -5.11 -5.08
CA GLY A 37 -15.37 -4.81 -5.92
C GLY A 37 -15.87 -3.36 -5.83
N GLN A 38 -15.51 -2.64 -4.77
CA GLN A 38 -15.87 -1.23 -4.55
C GLN A 38 -14.68 -0.32 -4.86
N VAL A 39 -13.48 -0.71 -4.41
CA VAL A 39 -12.30 0.15 -4.47
C VAL A 39 -11.63 0.12 -5.85
N ASP A 40 -11.56 -1.03 -6.53
CA ASP A 40 -10.90 -1.11 -7.84
C ASP A 40 -11.53 -0.16 -8.87
N PRO A 41 -12.87 -0.09 -9.04
CA PRO A 41 -13.50 0.82 -10.00
C PRO A 41 -13.19 2.31 -9.74
N ILE A 42 -13.04 2.70 -8.47
CA ILE A 42 -12.68 4.07 -8.09
C ILE A 42 -11.25 4.37 -8.55
N ILE A 43 -10.32 3.46 -8.30
CA ILE A 43 -8.92 3.61 -8.71
C ILE A 43 -8.81 3.59 -10.24
N GLU A 44 -9.52 2.70 -10.92
CA GLU A 44 -9.56 2.62 -12.38
C GLU A 44 -10.04 3.94 -12.99
N THR A 45 -11.13 4.51 -12.46
CA THR A 45 -11.64 5.82 -12.90
C THR A 45 -10.59 6.92 -12.78
N VAL A 46 -9.86 6.97 -11.65
CA VAL A 46 -8.81 7.99 -11.45
C VAL A 46 -7.62 7.77 -12.38
N ILE A 47 -7.21 6.52 -12.58
CA ILE A 47 -6.12 6.19 -13.53
C ILE A 47 -6.55 6.58 -14.95
N GLU A 48 -7.76 6.27 -15.36
CA GLU A 48 -8.28 6.66 -16.68
C GLU A 48 -8.30 8.17 -16.87
N GLU A 49 -8.79 8.93 -15.88
CA GLU A 49 -8.77 10.40 -15.91
C GLU A 49 -7.34 10.93 -16.05
N MET A 50 -6.41 10.42 -15.23
CA MET A 50 -5.00 10.82 -15.29
C MET A 50 -4.38 10.53 -16.66
N ARG A 51 -4.65 9.36 -17.24
CA ARG A 51 -4.07 8.95 -18.52
C ARG A 51 -4.68 9.66 -19.71
N LEU A 52 -6.00 9.72 -19.78
CA LEU A 52 -6.73 10.11 -20.98
C LEU A 52 -6.97 11.62 -21.05
N ASN A 53 -7.29 12.24 -19.92
CA ASN A 53 -7.72 13.64 -19.88
C ASN A 53 -6.61 14.57 -19.38
N LEU A 54 -5.78 14.12 -18.44
CA LEU A 54 -4.67 14.92 -17.88
C LEU A 54 -3.32 14.67 -18.56
N GLY A 55 -3.23 13.68 -19.46
CA GLY A 55 -2.01 13.37 -20.21
C GLY A 55 -0.85 12.83 -19.37
N VAL A 56 -1.12 12.25 -18.19
CA VAL A 56 -0.10 11.72 -17.29
C VAL A 56 0.55 10.47 -17.90
N ARG A 57 1.87 10.51 -18.12
CA ARG A 57 2.63 9.40 -18.73
C ARG A 57 3.25 8.43 -17.73
N LYS A 58 3.46 8.86 -16.49
CA LYS A 58 3.95 7.99 -15.41
C LYS A 58 3.09 8.16 -14.17
N ILE A 59 2.62 7.05 -13.61
CA ILE A 59 1.80 7.02 -12.40
C ILE A 59 2.50 6.19 -11.33
N GLY A 60 2.85 6.85 -10.21
CA GLY A 60 3.29 6.19 -9.00
C GLY A 60 2.10 5.97 -8.06
N SER A 61 2.04 4.81 -7.41
CA SER A 61 1.05 4.54 -6.36
C SER A 61 1.74 4.29 -5.02
N VAL A 62 1.15 4.83 -3.95
CA VAL A 62 1.62 4.64 -2.58
C VAL A 62 0.46 4.17 -1.71
N GLY A 63 0.70 3.13 -0.90
CA GLY A 63 -0.33 2.49 -0.08
C GLY A 63 0.16 2.18 1.33
N TYR A 64 -0.66 2.51 2.33
CA TYR A 64 -0.36 2.29 3.74
C TYR A 64 -1.40 1.32 4.30
N CYS A 65 -0.98 0.29 5.06
CA CYS A 65 -1.89 -0.71 5.63
C CYS A 65 -2.79 -1.32 4.54
N PHE A 66 -4.10 -1.10 4.66
CA PHE A 66 -5.13 -1.47 3.69
C PHE A 66 -4.82 -1.02 2.26
N GLY A 67 -4.27 0.18 2.07
CA GLY A 67 -3.93 0.71 0.76
C GLY A 67 -2.88 -0.12 0.01
N ALA A 68 -2.07 -0.91 0.72
CA ALA A 68 -1.04 -1.76 0.11
C ALA A 68 -1.63 -2.84 -0.80
N LYS A 69 -2.82 -3.38 -0.46
CA LYS A 69 -3.54 -4.33 -1.33
C LYS A 69 -3.73 -3.75 -2.73
N TYR A 70 -4.18 -2.51 -2.80
CA TYR A 70 -4.47 -1.85 -4.07
C TYR A 70 -3.21 -1.42 -4.82
N VAL A 71 -2.11 -1.11 -4.12
CA VAL A 71 -0.81 -0.98 -4.79
C VAL A 71 -0.46 -2.30 -5.48
N ALA A 72 -0.54 -3.44 -4.79
CA ALA A 72 -0.17 -4.75 -5.36
C ALA A 72 -1.02 -5.07 -6.60
N ARG A 73 -2.34 -4.93 -6.47
CA ARG A 73 -3.31 -5.17 -7.54
C ARG A 73 -3.03 -4.32 -8.78
N PHE A 74 -2.73 -3.04 -8.59
CA PHE A 74 -2.57 -2.10 -9.71
C PHE A 74 -1.16 -2.07 -10.31
N LEU A 75 -0.19 -2.77 -9.71
CA LEU A 75 1.11 -3.03 -10.35
C LEU A 75 1.08 -4.20 -11.35
N ALA A 76 -0.09 -4.79 -11.59
CA ALA A 76 -0.27 -5.74 -12.68
C ALA A 76 -0.08 -5.08 -14.06
N LYS A 77 0.30 -5.88 -15.06
CA LYS A 77 0.69 -5.42 -16.41
C LYS A 77 -0.32 -4.47 -17.07
N ASP A 78 -1.61 -4.77 -16.91
CA ASP A 78 -2.75 -4.12 -17.55
C ASP A 78 -3.39 -3.00 -16.74
N LYS A 79 -2.94 -2.76 -15.49
CA LYS A 79 -3.56 -1.82 -14.55
C LYS A 79 -2.97 -0.39 -14.58
N ARG A 80 -2.01 -0.13 -15.48
CA ARG A 80 -1.51 1.21 -15.85
C ARG A 80 -0.92 2.07 -14.71
N VAL A 81 -0.51 1.46 -13.59
CA VAL A 81 0.45 2.07 -12.65
C VAL A 81 1.86 1.63 -13.02
N ASP A 82 2.83 2.52 -12.89
CA ASP A 82 4.22 2.29 -13.33
C ASP A 82 5.15 1.90 -12.19
N VAL A 83 4.93 2.41 -10.98
CA VAL A 83 5.80 2.22 -9.81
C VAL A 83 4.96 2.19 -8.54
N GLY A 84 5.25 1.29 -7.62
CA GLY A 84 4.52 1.19 -6.36
C GLY A 84 5.40 1.29 -5.12
N ALA A 85 4.80 1.79 -4.05
CA ALA A 85 5.38 1.82 -2.72
C ALA A 85 4.35 1.41 -1.67
N MET A 86 4.74 0.57 -0.71
CA MET A 86 3.90 0.13 0.39
C MET A 86 4.56 0.40 1.74
N ALA A 87 3.75 0.66 2.77
CA ALA A 87 4.18 0.67 4.15
C ALA A 87 3.24 -0.18 5.02
N HIS A 88 3.84 -1.04 5.86
CA HIS A 88 3.17 -2.00 6.74
C HIS A 88 1.94 -2.65 6.06
N PRO A 89 2.16 -3.47 5.02
CA PRO A 89 1.08 -3.96 4.16
C PRO A 89 -0.03 -4.72 4.90
N SER A 90 -1.25 -4.70 4.35
CA SER A 90 -2.35 -5.51 4.86
C SER A 90 -3.12 -6.17 3.73
N PHE A 91 -3.55 -7.41 3.97
CA PHE A 91 -4.49 -8.15 3.11
C PHE A 91 -4.03 -8.28 1.64
N VAL A 92 -2.72 -8.34 1.40
CA VAL A 92 -2.18 -8.64 0.07
C VAL A 92 -2.17 -10.15 -0.14
N ASP A 93 -2.83 -10.63 -1.19
CA ASP A 93 -2.93 -12.05 -1.50
C ASP A 93 -1.76 -12.51 -2.38
N VAL A 94 -1.42 -13.80 -2.31
CA VAL A 94 -0.33 -14.40 -3.09
C VAL A 94 -0.51 -14.19 -4.59
N ASP A 95 -1.74 -14.27 -5.10
CA ASP A 95 -2.02 -14.06 -6.52
C ASP A 95 -1.83 -12.61 -6.95
N GLU A 96 -2.11 -11.65 -6.06
CA GLU A 96 -1.82 -10.23 -6.30
C GLU A 96 -0.31 -10.00 -6.35
N LEU A 97 0.46 -10.64 -5.47
CA LEU A 97 1.93 -10.57 -5.50
C LEU A 97 2.52 -11.16 -6.78
N LYS A 98 2.01 -12.32 -7.23
CA LYS A 98 2.44 -12.97 -8.47
C LYS A 98 2.14 -12.13 -9.70
N ALA A 99 1.03 -11.38 -9.68
CA ALA A 99 0.59 -10.52 -10.77
C ALA A 99 1.42 -9.22 -10.91
N ILE A 100 2.23 -8.85 -9.91
CA ILE A 100 3.08 -7.66 -9.96
C ILE A 100 4.08 -7.76 -11.11
N GLU A 101 4.12 -6.74 -11.97
CA GLU A 101 5.01 -6.64 -13.13
C GLU A 101 5.82 -5.33 -13.12
N ARG A 102 5.67 -4.52 -12.07
CA ARG A 102 6.21 -3.16 -11.95
C ARG A 102 7.08 -3.02 -10.70
N PRO A 103 8.04 -2.07 -10.67
CA PRO A 103 8.90 -1.87 -9.50
C PRO A 103 8.11 -1.59 -8.21
N LEU A 104 8.43 -2.32 -7.14
CA LEU A 104 7.79 -2.20 -5.83
C LEU A 104 8.79 -2.01 -4.68
N THR A 105 8.57 -1.02 -3.82
CA THR A 105 9.24 -0.94 -2.52
C THR A 105 8.28 -1.20 -1.36
N ILE A 106 8.74 -1.93 -0.33
CA ILE A 106 7.97 -2.27 0.87
C ILE A 106 8.72 -1.84 2.12
N ALA A 107 8.13 -0.95 2.92
CA ALA A 107 8.57 -0.61 4.27
C ALA A 107 7.86 -1.52 5.27
N ALA A 108 8.58 -2.53 5.78
CA ALA A 108 8.05 -3.56 6.66
C ALA A 108 8.36 -3.26 8.13
N ALA A 109 7.40 -3.55 9.01
CA ALA A 109 7.58 -3.50 10.45
C ALA A 109 8.11 -4.86 10.96
N GLU A 110 8.96 -4.85 11.97
CA GLU A 110 9.46 -6.08 12.62
C GLU A 110 8.35 -6.80 13.41
N VAL A 111 7.55 -6.05 14.16
CA VAL A 111 6.49 -6.61 15.02
C VAL A 111 5.13 -6.42 14.35
N ASP A 112 4.84 -7.27 13.37
CA ASP A 112 3.62 -7.16 12.56
C ASP A 112 2.88 -8.50 12.46
N HIS A 113 1.68 -8.59 13.02
CA HIS A 113 0.86 -9.80 12.93
C HIS A 113 0.10 -9.93 11.60
N ILE A 114 -0.04 -8.83 10.85
CA ILE A 114 -0.76 -8.80 9.57
C ILE A 114 0.20 -9.15 8.43
N PHE A 115 1.35 -8.46 8.38
CA PHE A 115 2.48 -8.73 7.48
C PHE A 115 3.64 -9.37 8.25
N SER A 116 3.39 -10.59 8.73
CA SER A 116 4.33 -11.37 9.53
C SER A 116 5.64 -11.66 8.82
N GLU A 117 6.65 -12.07 9.59
CA GLU A 117 7.93 -12.56 9.05
C GLU A 117 7.75 -13.62 7.97
N GLU A 118 6.87 -14.60 8.20
CA GLU A 118 6.55 -15.65 7.22
C GLU A 118 6.02 -15.05 5.91
N LYS A 119 5.02 -14.16 5.98
CA LYS A 119 4.46 -13.50 4.79
C LYS A 119 5.47 -12.59 4.09
N ARG A 120 6.36 -11.94 4.85
CA ARG A 120 7.43 -11.11 4.32
C ARG A 120 8.43 -11.95 3.53
N HIS A 121 8.85 -13.10 4.06
CA HIS A 121 9.73 -14.03 3.34
C HIS A 121 9.03 -14.68 2.14
N GLU A 122 7.74 -15.01 2.25
CA GLU A 122 6.94 -15.49 1.11
C GLU A 122 6.86 -14.42 0.00
N THR A 123 6.64 -13.17 0.37
CA THR A 123 6.63 -12.03 -0.57
C THR A 123 7.97 -11.88 -1.28
N GLU A 124 9.08 -11.91 -0.54
CA GLU A 124 10.42 -11.87 -1.11
C GLU A 124 10.64 -13.00 -2.12
N LYS A 125 10.25 -14.23 -1.74
CA LYS A 125 10.36 -15.41 -2.61
C LYS A 125 9.57 -15.23 -3.91
N ILE A 126 8.30 -14.84 -3.84
CA ILE A 126 7.43 -14.64 -5.00
C ILE A 126 8.00 -13.58 -5.94
N LEU A 127 8.39 -12.42 -5.40
CA LEU A 127 8.94 -11.32 -6.20
C LEU A 127 10.28 -11.70 -6.85
N LYS A 128 11.11 -12.46 -6.14
CA LYS A 128 12.38 -13.00 -6.66
C LYS A 128 12.16 -14.01 -7.79
N GLU A 129 11.26 -14.97 -7.60
CA GLU A 129 10.92 -15.99 -8.61
C GLU A 129 10.35 -15.34 -9.88
N GLY A 130 9.52 -14.31 -9.72
CA GLY A 130 9.01 -13.49 -10.82
C GLY A 130 10.05 -12.56 -11.47
N LYS A 131 11.30 -12.54 -10.97
CA LYS A 131 12.36 -11.61 -11.41
C LYS A 131 11.91 -10.15 -11.39
N ARG A 132 11.12 -9.78 -10.38
CA ARG A 132 10.60 -8.42 -10.23
C ARG A 132 11.67 -7.50 -9.66
N THR A 133 11.62 -6.23 -10.03
CA THR A 133 12.40 -5.19 -9.37
C THR A 133 11.74 -4.84 -8.05
N TYR A 134 12.40 -5.11 -6.92
CA TYR A 134 11.82 -4.78 -5.62
C TYR A 134 12.85 -4.38 -4.57
N GLN A 135 12.37 -3.69 -3.53
CA GLN A 135 13.08 -3.42 -2.30
C GLN A 135 12.16 -3.76 -1.12
N ILE A 136 12.68 -4.52 -0.15
CA ILE A 136 12.01 -4.71 1.15
C ILE A 136 12.97 -4.19 2.22
N THR A 137 12.51 -3.25 3.04
CA THR A 137 13.27 -2.72 4.17
C THR A 137 12.54 -3.05 5.45
N LEU A 138 13.20 -3.82 6.32
CA LEU A 138 12.70 -4.13 7.66
C LEU A 138 13.14 -3.06 8.64
N TYR A 139 12.20 -2.48 9.36
CA TYR A 139 12.47 -1.55 10.46
C TYR A 139 12.27 -2.26 11.80
N SER A 140 13.31 -2.26 12.64
CA SER A 140 13.28 -2.89 13.97
C SER A 140 12.57 -2.03 15.01
N GLY A 141 11.94 -2.69 15.99
CA GLY A 141 11.30 -2.05 17.14
C GLY A 141 9.99 -1.32 16.82
N VAL A 142 9.46 -1.52 15.61
CA VAL A 142 8.21 -0.90 15.18
C VAL A 142 7.13 -1.92 14.85
N GLU A 143 5.89 -1.50 15.06
CA GLU A 143 4.70 -2.32 14.88
C GLU A 143 3.91 -1.93 13.62
N HIS A 144 2.86 -2.70 13.33
CA HIS A 144 1.93 -2.37 12.27
C HIS A 144 1.40 -0.93 12.40
N GLY A 145 1.49 -0.14 11.32
CA GLY A 145 1.05 1.26 11.31
C GLY A 145 2.13 2.29 11.65
N PHE A 146 3.38 1.87 11.91
CA PHE A 146 4.49 2.76 12.30
C PHE A 146 4.82 3.89 11.32
N ALA A 147 4.39 3.81 10.06
CA ALA A 147 4.64 4.86 9.08
C ALA A 147 3.60 5.99 9.17
N VAL A 148 2.48 5.76 9.89
CA VAL A 148 1.39 6.73 10.06
C VAL A 148 1.27 7.14 11.53
N ARG A 149 1.00 6.18 12.41
CA ARG A 149 0.67 6.38 13.83
C ARG A 149 1.83 5.87 14.68
N SER A 150 2.60 6.80 15.22
CA SER A 150 3.92 6.49 15.77
C SER A 150 4.19 7.37 16.96
N ASP A 151 4.69 6.77 18.03
CA ASP A 151 5.18 7.51 19.19
C ASP A 151 6.51 8.20 18.83
N MET A 152 6.43 9.48 18.49
CA MET A 152 7.57 10.28 18.05
C MET A 152 8.57 10.60 19.18
N THR A 153 8.26 10.23 20.42
CA THR A 153 9.19 10.37 21.56
C THR A 153 10.25 9.27 21.59
N LYS A 154 9.97 8.11 20.97
CA LYS A 154 10.91 6.99 20.83
C LYS A 154 11.79 7.18 19.60
N LYS A 155 13.11 7.15 19.80
CA LYS A 155 14.09 7.50 18.75
C LYS A 155 14.04 6.52 17.57
N GLU A 156 13.97 5.24 17.86
CA GLU A 156 13.89 4.15 16.88
C GLU A 156 12.62 4.23 16.04
N VAL A 157 11.48 4.51 16.67
CA VAL A 157 10.19 4.66 16.00
C VAL A 157 10.17 5.90 15.10
N LYS A 158 10.68 7.03 15.61
CA LYS A 158 10.83 8.26 14.83
C LYS A 158 11.70 8.03 13.60
N TYR A 159 12.88 7.42 13.79
CA TYR A 159 13.79 7.10 12.69
C TYR A 159 13.10 6.21 11.65
N ALA A 160 12.42 5.14 12.08
CA ALA A 160 11.76 4.22 11.17
C ALA A 160 10.68 4.92 10.32
N LYS A 161 9.84 5.76 10.93
CA LYS A 161 8.82 6.55 10.21
C LYS A 161 9.45 7.46 9.16
N GLU A 162 10.46 8.24 9.55
CA GLU A 162 11.14 9.18 8.66
C GLU A 162 11.89 8.43 7.55
N ALA A 163 12.58 7.34 7.88
CA ALA A 163 13.31 6.52 6.92
C ALA A 163 12.38 5.82 5.93
N ALA A 164 11.21 5.33 6.36
CA ALA A 164 10.21 4.75 5.46
C ALA A 164 9.70 5.77 4.45
N PHE A 165 9.49 7.03 4.86
CA PHE A 165 9.16 8.11 3.93
C PHE A 165 10.29 8.36 2.92
N ILE A 166 11.54 8.46 3.40
CA ILE A 166 12.71 8.69 2.53
C ILE A 166 12.93 7.52 1.55
N GLN A 167 12.73 6.27 1.99
CA GLN A 167 12.76 5.08 1.14
C GLN A 167 11.81 5.25 -0.06
N GLN A 168 10.56 5.65 0.19
CA GLN A 168 9.57 5.85 -0.88
C GLN A 168 9.95 7.00 -1.82
N VAL A 169 10.43 8.12 -1.28
CA VAL A 169 10.91 9.26 -2.10
C VAL A 169 12.08 8.85 -2.99
N GLN A 170 13.06 8.13 -2.44
CA GLN A 170 14.19 7.62 -3.21
C GLN A 170 13.73 6.64 -4.29
N TRP A 171 12.81 5.73 -3.95
CA TRP A 171 12.25 4.77 -4.89
C TRP A 171 11.56 5.45 -6.07
N PHE A 172 10.67 6.41 -5.82
CA PHE A 172 10.00 7.12 -6.91
C PHE A 172 10.97 7.99 -7.71
N ARG A 173 11.98 8.59 -7.07
CA ARG A 173 13.01 9.32 -7.82
C ARG A 173 13.75 8.42 -8.80
N GLU A 174 14.01 7.17 -8.47
CA GLU A 174 14.71 6.26 -9.38
C GLU A 174 13.79 5.72 -10.49
N TRP A 175 12.59 5.28 -10.13
CA TRP A 175 11.77 4.47 -11.03
C TRP A 175 10.64 5.24 -11.75
N LEU A 176 10.26 6.42 -11.27
CA LEU A 176 9.10 7.17 -11.79
C LEU A 176 9.47 8.30 -12.76
N GLN A 177 10.75 8.61 -12.94
CA GLN A 177 11.17 9.66 -13.88
C GLN A 177 10.89 9.25 -15.33
N GLU A 178 10.57 10.24 -16.17
CA GLU A 178 10.55 10.08 -17.63
C GLU A 178 12.02 10.11 -18.11
N GLU A 179 12.39 9.19 -19.01
CA GLU A 179 13.67 9.26 -19.75
C GLU A 179 13.69 10.47 -20.70
#